data_AF-A0A5B0N3V7-F1
#
_entry.id   AF-A0A5B0N3V7-F1
#
_cell.length_a   1.000
_cell.length_b   1.000
_cell.length_c   1.000
_cell.angle_alpha   90.00
_cell.angle_beta   90.00
_cell.angle_gamma   90.00
#
_symmetry.space_group_name_H-M   'P 1'
#
loop_
_entity.id
_entity.type
_entity.pdbx_description
1 polymer ?
#
loop_
_entity_poly.entity_id
_entity_poly.type
_entity_poly.pdbx_seq_one_letter_code
_entity_poly.pdbx_strand_id
1 'polypeptide(L)'
;MKHKKVHRTAISTESPQSQAHERTYSNLEDEPEGNRINDLLSRFKNLHAALTDPEIDDSFTSFLEDAKEHLDDALKIIILRKYPQFHDQPGKTRAALLRALEAKSDQEGCAIFAEAVRQVSDQVIKEGYDSSFLRRDIIFSSALRTFDEYSKQWKTITYLAPYVTLIGHSMAGKTRLLMEMSQHICVIFICLGPSDSNGYPPRSALADYMLAPNLINSDTHYTIPVAAIFRAVVKFFNRQDGRMNKEERLKEWNDYIEVAS
;
A
#
# COMPACT_ATOMS: atom_id res chain seq x y z
N MET A 1 -11.39 67.56 6.08
CA MET A 1 -9.91 67.62 6.21
C MET A 1 -9.28 66.84 5.07
N LYS A 2 -8.47 67.57 4.29
CA LYS A 2 -7.56 67.27 3.18
C LYS A 2 -7.33 65.81 2.73
N HIS A 3 -7.68 65.56 1.48
CA HIS A 3 -7.02 64.60 0.58
C HIS A 3 -5.53 64.95 0.39
N LYS A 4 -4.66 63.93 0.31
CA LYS A 4 -3.38 64.04 -0.39
C LYS A 4 -3.03 62.73 -1.09
N LYS A 5 -3.14 62.77 -2.41
CA LYS A 5 -2.56 61.84 -3.39
C LYS A 5 -1.09 62.26 -3.62
N VAL A 6 -0.36 61.51 -4.46
CA VAL A 6 0.96 61.83 -5.11
C VAL A 6 2.17 61.26 -4.33
N HIS A 7 3.17 60.56 -4.88
CA HIS A 7 3.54 60.07 -6.23
C HIS A 7 4.40 58.80 -6.08
N ARG A 8 4.36 57.92 -7.10
CA ARG A 8 5.38 56.89 -7.37
C ARG A 8 6.68 57.55 -7.82
N THR A 9 7.81 57.05 -7.33
CA THR A 9 9.11 57.17 -8.00
C THR A 9 9.87 55.87 -7.80
N ALA A 10 10.25 55.27 -8.92
CA ALA A 10 11.02 54.04 -9.00
C ALA A 10 12.47 54.28 -8.58
N ILE A 11 13.04 53.35 -7.82
CA ILE A 11 14.49 53.19 -7.71
C ILE A 11 14.80 51.72 -7.95
N SER A 12 15.56 51.53 -9.03
CA SER A 12 16.17 50.29 -9.49
C SER A 12 17.21 49.83 -8.46
N THR A 13 17.15 48.58 -8.04
CA THR A 13 18.28 47.90 -7.40
C THR A 13 18.53 46.63 -8.17
N GLU A 14 19.67 46.63 -8.84
CA GLU A 14 20.18 45.60 -9.73
C GLU A 14 20.30 44.24 -9.01
N SER A 15 19.77 43.23 -9.69
CA SER A 15 19.95 41.82 -9.39
C SER A 15 21.40 41.40 -9.69
N PRO A 16 22.08 40.62 -8.82
CA PRO A 16 23.33 39.98 -9.20
C PRO A 16 23.06 38.98 -10.32
N GLN A 17 23.75 39.19 -11.44
CA GLN A 17 23.78 38.33 -12.61
C GLN A 17 24.07 36.87 -12.21
N SER A 18 23.03 36.04 -12.14
CA SER A 18 23.21 34.59 -12.23
C SER A 18 23.02 34.21 -13.69
N GLN A 19 24.15 33.91 -14.33
CA GLN A 19 24.24 33.50 -15.72
C GLN A 19 23.19 32.44 -16.03
N ALA A 20 22.37 32.74 -17.04
CA ALA A 20 21.49 31.79 -17.66
C ALA A 20 22.32 30.64 -18.22
N HIS A 21 22.17 29.45 -17.65
CA HIS A 21 22.25 28.23 -18.42
C HIS A 21 20.82 27.84 -18.80
N GLU A 22 20.28 28.51 -19.83
CA GLU A 22 19.30 27.87 -20.70
C GLU A 22 19.97 26.60 -21.24
N ARG A 23 19.66 25.44 -20.64
CA ARG A 23 19.84 24.17 -21.32
C ARG A 23 18.57 23.93 -22.11
N THR A 24 18.68 24.19 -23.41
CA THR A 24 17.69 23.85 -24.42
C THR A 24 17.36 22.36 -24.32
N TYR A 25 16.12 22.03 -23.93
CA TYR A 25 15.57 20.68 -23.87
C TYR A 25 15.25 20.13 -25.27
N SER A 26 16.19 20.24 -26.22
CA SER A 26 15.97 19.85 -27.61
C SER A 26 16.95 18.80 -28.15
N ASN A 27 17.86 18.26 -27.33
CA ASN A 27 18.83 17.25 -27.77
C ASN A 27 18.78 15.97 -26.91
N LEU A 28 17.58 15.39 -26.72
CA LEU A 28 17.42 14.11 -26.01
C LEU A 28 17.39 12.88 -26.92
N GLU A 29 17.58 13.05 -28.23
CA GLU A 29 17.53 11.95 -29.21
C GLU A 29 18.91 11.40 -29.63
N ASP A 30 20.03 12.01 -29.25
CA ASP A 30 21.36 11.66 -29.80
C ASP A 30 22.43 11.23 -28.77
N GLU A 31 22.05 10.84 -27.55
CA GLU A 31 23.02 10.16 -26.67
C GLU A 31 23.00 8.63 -26.90
N PRO A 32 24.15 8.00 -27.18
CA PRO A 32 24.21 6.55 -27.35
C PRO A 32 23.78 5.85 -26.06
N GLU A 33 22.87 4.87 -26.17
CA GLU A 33 22.18 4.21 -25.05
C GLU A 33 23.13 3.75 -23.91
N GLY A 34 24.36 3.34 -24.24
CA GLY A 34 25.36 2.92 -23.27
C GLY A 34 25.80 4.02 -22.29
N ASN A 35 25.82 5.29 -22.70
CA ASN A 35 26.20 6.40 -21.83
C ASN A 35 25.10 6.72 -20.80
N ARG A 36 23.84 6.62 -21.21
CA ARG A 36 22.68 6.83 -20.32
C ARG A 36 22.56 5.73 -19.27
N ILE A 37 22.87 4.48 -19.65
CA ILE A 37 22.88 3.33 -18.73
C ILE A 37 23.95 3.48 -17.64
N ASN A 38 25.17 3.91 -18.01
CA ASN A 38 26.25 4.12 -17.05
C ASN A 38 25.98 5.30 -16.10
N ASP A 39 25.32 6.36 -16.58
CA ASP A 39 24.87 7.49 -15.75
C ASP A 39 23.78 7.06 -14.75
N LEU A 40 22.76 6.30 -15.20
CA LEU A 40 21.71 5.78 -14.33
C LEU A 40 22.24 4.80 -13.28
N LEU A 41 23.15 3.90 -13.65
CA LEU A 41 23.84 3.00 -12.72
C LEU A 41 24.66 3.78 -11.69
N SER A 42 25.38 4.81 -12.11
CA SER A 42 26.15 5.67 -11.20
C SER A 42 25.25 6.44 -10.24
N ARG A 43 24.12 6.97 -10.72
CA ARG A 43 23.13 7.66 -9.87
C ARG A 43 22.44 6.71 -8.90
N PHE A 44 22.13 5.49 -9.33
CA PHE A 44 21.54 4.47 -8.46
C PHE A 44 22.51 4.02 -7.37
N LYS A 45 23.80 3.80 -7.71
CA LYS A 45 24.88 3.56 -6.75
C LYS A 45 25.02 4.71 -5.75
N ASN A 46 24.94 5.96 -6.21
CA ASN A 46 25.00 7.14 -5.34
C ASN A 46 23.78 7.28 -4.42
N LEU A 47 22.57 6.91 -4.90
CA LEU A 47 21.34 6.91 -4.09
C LEU A 47 21.41 5.87 -2.96
N HIS A 48 22.09 4.74 -3.22
CA HIS A 48 22.28 3.66 -2.26
C HIS A 48 23.50 3.82 -1.35
N ALA A 49 24.54 4.56 -1.76
CA ALA A 49 25.66 4.90 -0.88
C ALA A 49 25.22 5.71 0.36
N ALA A 50 24.07 6.37 0.30
CA ALA A 50 23.45 7.07 1.44
C ALA A 50 22.64 6.15 2.38
N LEU A 51 22.38 4.90 1.97
CA LEU A 51 21.60 3.89 2.72
C LEU A 51 22.51 2.67 2.96
N THR A 52 23.47 2.83 3.88
CA THR A 52 24.45 1.80 4.25
C THR A 52 23.80 0.54 4.82
N ASP A 53 23.74 -0.52 4.03
CA ASP A 53 23.69 -1.91 4.50
C ASP A 53 24.79 -2.72 3.79
N PRO A 54 25.86 -3.13 4.48
CA PRO A 54 27.06 -3.70 3.88
C PRO A 54 26.90 -5.12 3.29
N GLU A 55 25.78 -5.82 3.53
CA GLU A 55 25.53 -7.14 2.92
C GLU A 55 25.01 -7.08 1.47
N ILE A 56 24.60 -5.91 0.98
CA ILE A 56 23.90 -5.77 -0.31
C ILE A 56 24.85 -5.59 -1.51
N ASP A 57 26.14 -5.28 -1.29
CA ASP A 57 26.94 -4.63 -2.34
C ASP A 57 27.46 -5.58 -3.45
N ASP A 58 27.96 -6.77 -3.11
CA ASP A 58 28.62 -7.63 -4.10
C ASP A 58 27.64 -8.43 -4.97
N SER A 59 26.60 -9.00 -4.37
CA SER A 59 25.57 -9.76 -5.11
C SER A 59 24.73 -8.85 -6.00
N PHE A 60 24.42 -7.64 -5.53
CA PHE A 60 23.61 -6.70 -6.28
C PHE A 60 24.41 -5.99 -7.38
N THR A 61 25.71 -5.71 -7.16
CA THR A 61 26.58 -5.17 -8.21
C THR A 61 26.83 -6.18 -9.32
N SER A 62 27.02 -7.47 -8.99
CA SER A 62 27.07 -8.55 -9.99
C SER A 62 25.76 -8.67 -10.76
N PHE A 63 24.62 -8.57 -10.07
CA PHE A 63 23.30 -8.58 -10.70
C PHE A 63 23.09 -7.38 -11.65
N LEU A 64 23.56 -6.18 -11.29
CA LEU A 64 23.47 -4.99 -12.15
C LEU A 64 24.33 -5.10 -13.41
N GLU A 65 25.45 -5.82 -13.36
CA GLU A 65 26.28 -6.12 -14.52
C GLU A 65 25.58 -7.14 -15.45
N ASP A 66 25.00 -8.21 -14.92
CA ASP A 66 24.18 -9.17 -15.69
C ASP A 66 22.90 -8.51 -16.26
N ALA A 67 22.33 -7.57 -15.52
CA ALA A 67 21.13 -6.85 -15.91
C ALA A 67 21.35 -5.84 -17.06
N LYS A 68 22.60 -5.61 -17.51
CA LYS A 68 22.88 -4.87 -18.74
C LYS A 68 22.30 -5.56 -19.99
N GLU A 69 22.19 -6.90 -19.99
CA GLU A 69 21.53 -7.65 -21.05
C GLU A 69 19.99 -7.70 -20.88
N HIS A 70 19.49 -7.42 -19.67
CA HIS A 70 18.06 -7.47 -19.29
C HIS A 70 17.58 -6.16 -18.66
N LEU A 71 17.89 -5.04 -19.32
CA LEU A 71 17.64 -3.68 -18.82
C LEU A 71 16.18 -3.45 -18.41
N ASP A 72 15.22 -4.01 -19.15
CA ASP A 72 13.80 -3.88 -18.82
C ASP A 72 13.43 -4.56 -17.51
N ASP A 73 14.05 -5.68 -17.16
CA ASP A 73 13.81 -6.39 -15.90
C ASP A 73 14.54 -5.71 -14.74
N ALA A 74 15.72 -5.16 -14.99
CA ALA A 74 16.44 -4.29 -14.06
C ALA A 74 15.59 -3.08 -13.66
N LEU A 75 15.02 -2.38 -14.64
CA LEU A 75 14.17 -1.21 -14.43
C LEU A 75 12.90 -1.59 -13.65
N LYS A 76 12.28 -2.74 -13.94
CA LYS A 76 11.11 -3.23 -13.19
C LYS A 76 11.45 -3.48 -11.71
N ILE A 77 12.59 -4.09 -11.42
CA ILE A 77 13.01 -4.38 -10.03
C ILE A 77 13.35 -3.10 -9.28
N ILE A 78 14.07 -2.18 -9.92
CA ILE A 78 14.39 -0.87 -9.34
C ILE A 78 13.09 -0.09 -9.03
N ILE A 79 12.12 -0.12 -9.94
CA ILE A 79 10.81 0.52 -9.74
C ILE A 79 9.99 -0.20 -8.67
N LEU A 80 10.01 -1.54 -8.60
CA LEU A 80 9.39 -2.30 -7.52
C LEU A 80 9.98 -1.91 -6.15
N ARG A 81 11.28 -1.65 -6.08
CA ARG A 81 11.95 -1.26 -4.85
C ARG A 81 11.70 0.19 -4.46
N LYS A 82 11.78 1.14 -5.41
CA LYS A 82 11.64 2.58 -5.15
C LYS A 82 10.18 3.03 -5.09
N TYR A 83 9.32 2.44 -5.91
CA TYR A 83 7.89 2.74 -5.98
C TYR A 83 7.03 1.47 -6.00
N PRO A 84 7.04 0.66 -4.93
CA PRO A 84 6.33 -0.63 -4.86
C PRO A 84 4.83 -0.53 -5.18
N GLN A 85 4.22 0.62 -4.88
CA GLN A 85 2.81 0.91 -5.15
C GLN A 85 2.44 0.94 -6.64
N PHE A 86 3.42 1.07 -7.54
CA PHE A 86 3.17 1.14 -8.97
C PHE A 86 3.60 -0.13 -9.72
N HIS A 87 4.09 -1.20 -9.07
CA HIS A 87 4.73 -2.35 -9.74
C HIS A 87 3.87 -3.08 -10.80
N ASP A 88 2.54 -3.10 -10.66
CA ASP A 88 1.61 -3.85 -11.53
C ASP A 88 0.80 -2.98 -12.50
N GLN A 89 1.13 -1.70 -12.66
CA GLN A 89 0.29 -0.79 -13.46
C GLN A 89 0.52 -0.93 -14.97
N PRO A 90 -0.56 -0.99 -15.78
CA PRO A 90 -0.47 -0.90 -17.23
C PRO A 90 0.00 0.51 -17.65
N GLY A 91 0.80 0.60 -18.72
CA GLY A 91 1.31 1.90 -19.22
C GLY A 91 2.77 2.21 -18.87
N LYS A 92 3.49 1.23 -18.33
CA LYS A 92 4.94 1.32 -18.04
C LYS A 92 5.79 1.21 -19.29
N THR A 93 5.79 2.25 -20.12
CA THR A 93 6.82 2.37 -21.14
C THR A 93 8.17 2.53 -20.47
N ARG A 94 9.24 2.02 -21.10
CA ARG A 94 10.64 2.22 -20.64
C ARG A 94 10.91 3.70 -20.34
N ALA A 95 10.38 4.61 -21.16
CA ALA A 95 10.47 6.05 -20.97
C ALA A 95 9.78 6.56 -19.67
N ALA A 96 8.65 5.99 -19.27
CA ALA A 96 8.00 6.35 -18.01
C ALA A 96 8.79 5.87 -16.79
N LEU A 97 9.34 4.65 -16.86
CA LEU A 97 10.20 4.10 -15.80
C LEU A 97 11.44 4.98 -15.59
N LEU A 98 12.11 5.37 -16.68
CA LEU A 98 13.29 6.22 -16.63
C LEU A 98 12.98 7.61 -16.08
N ARG A 99 11.93 8.28 -16.57
CA ARG A 99 11.53 9.61 -16.07
C ARG A 99 11.24 9.59 -14.57
N ALA A 100 10.60 8.52 -14.05
CA ALA A 100 10.30 8.42 -12.63
C ALA A 100 11.55 8.16 -11.77
N LEU A 101 12.58 7.51 -12.32
CA LEU A 101 13.86 7.34 -11.64
C LEU A 101 14.72 8.60 -11.66
N GLU A 102 14.62 9.39 -12.74
CA GLU A 102 15.30 10.68 -12.92
C GLU A 102 14.63 11.85 -12.18
N ALA A 103 13.42 11.65 -11.64
CA ALA A 103 12.70 12.66 -10.88
C ALA A 103 13.51 13.14 -9.67
N LYS A 104 13.41 14.45 -9.37
CA LYS A 104 14.21 15.10 -8.31
C LYS A 104 13.70 14.79 -6.91
N SER A 105 12.50 14.23 -6.81
CA SER A 105 11.87 13.82 -5.57
C SER A 105 10.99 12.59 -5.81
N ASP A 106 10.74 11.82 -4.74
CA ASP A 106 9.85 10.67 -4.82
C ASP A 106 8.42 11.07 -5.20
N GLN A 107 7.97 12.26 -4.79
CA GLN A 107 6.64 12.78 -5.12
C GLN A 107 6.49 13.06 -6.62
N GLU A 108 7.52 13.65 -7.24
CA GLU A 108 7.57 13.89 -8.69
C GLU A 108 7.64 12.56 -9.47
N GLY A 109 8.41 11.58 -8.96
CA GLY A 109 8.47 10.23 -9.52
C GLY A 109 7.14 9.50 -9.46
N CYS A 110 6.41 9.64 -8.35
CA CYS A 110 5.07 9.07 -8.17
C CYS A 110 4.05 9.70 -9.13
N ALA A 111 4.12 11.03 -9.35
CA ALA A 111 3.19 11.74 -10.22
C ALA A 111 3.23 11.21 -11.68
N ILE A 112 4.41 10.78 -12.14
CA ILE A 112 4.61 10.21 -13.49
C ILE A 112 3.82 8.90 -13.68
N PHE A 113 3.65 8.10 -12.61
CA PHE A 113 2.83 6.89 -12.64
C PHE A 113 1.37 7.15 -12.28
N ALA A 114 1.10 8.15 -11.43
CA ALA A 114 -0.25 8.51 -11.00
C ALA A 114 -1.17 8.89 -12.18
N GLU A 115 -0.60 9.47 -13.25
CA GLU A 115 -1.34 9.84 -14.47
C GLU A 115 -1.76 8.62 -15.32
N ALA A 116 -1.08 7.47 -15.17
CA ALA A 116 -1.40 6.23 -15.86
C ALA A 116 -2.39 5.32 -15.08
N VAL A 117 -2.69 5.65 -13.82
CA VAL A 117 -3.68 4.91 -13.04
C VAL A 117 -5.06 5.23 -13.59
N ARG A 118 -5.70 4.25 -14.21
CA ARG A 118 -7.17 4.25 -14.29
C ARG A 118 -7.68 4.25 -12.85
N GLN A 119 -7.92 5.43 -12.32
CA GLN A 119 -8.66 5.64 -11.08
C GLN A 119 -10.03 5.03 -11.32
N VAL A 120 -10.24 3.82 -10.81
CA VAL A 120 -11.58 3.27 -10.71
C VAL A 120 -12.30 4.18 -9.73
N SER A 121 -13.38 4.81 -10.17
CA SER A 121 -14.13 5.75 -9.32
C SER A 121 -14.54 5.06 -8.01
N ASP A 122 -14.47 5.79 -6.91
CA ASP A 122 -14.87 5.29 -5.57
C ASP A 122 -16.28 4.69 -5.58
N GLN A 123 -17.16 5.22 -6.43
CA GLN A 123 -18.51 4.70 -6.64
C GLN A 123 -18.52 3.24 -7.12
N VAL A 124 -17.68 2.90 -8.11
CA VAL A 124 -17.55 1.53 -8.63
C VAL A 124 -16.93 0.60 -7.58
N ILE A 125 -16.00 1.11 -6.78
CA ILE A 125 -15.40 0.34 -5.68
C ILE A 125 -16.48 0.01 -4.64
N LYS A 126 -17.25 1.02 -4.23
CA LYS A 126 -18.36 0.87 -3.29
C LYS A 126 -19.42 -0.10 -3.82
N GLU A 127 -19.80 0.02 -5.08
CA GLU A 127 -20.71 -0.93 -5.75
C GLU A 127 -20.16 -2.37 -5.71
N GLY A 128 -18.86 -2.55 -5.87
CA GLY A 128 -18.21 -3.85 -5.71
C GLY A 128 -18.37 -4.43 -4.30
N TYR A 129 -18.29 -3.59 -3.26
CA TYR A 129 -18.53 -3.99 -1.87
C TYR A 129 -20.00 -4.30 -1.56
N ASP A 130 -20.94 -3.60 -2.21
CA ASP A 130 -22.38 -3.75 -1.97
C ASP A 130 -23.04 -4.81 -2.87
N SER A 131 -22.38 -5.24 -3.95
CA SER A 131 -22.90 -6.24 -4.90
C SER A 131 -23.10 -7.63 -4.27
N SER A 132 -23.61 -8.63 -5.00
CA SER A 132 -23.60 -10.02 -4.52
C SER A 132 -22.23 -10.69 -4.74
N PHE A 133 -21.85 -11.62 -3.86
CA PHE A 133 -20.59 -12.35 -4.02
C PHE A 133 -20.68 -13.34 -5.18
N LEU A 134 -19.90 -13.10 -6.24
CA LEU A 134 -19.93 -13.93 -7.44
C LEU A 134 -19.16 -15.25 -7.25
N ARG A 135 -19.62 -16.32 -7.90
CA ARG A 135 -18.98 -17.65 -7.91
C ARG A 135 -18.67 -18.18 -6.50
N ARG A 136 -19.58 -17.93 -5.56
CA ARG A 136 -19.47 -18.31 -4.15
C ARG A 136 -19.16 -19.80 -3.97
N ASP A 137 -19.79 -20.65 -4.77
CA ASP A 137 -19.61 -22.10 -4.80
C ASP A 137 -18.18 -22.53 -5.17
N ILE A 138 -17.48 -21.74 -5.99
CA ILE A 138 -16.12 -22.04 -6.44
C ILE A 138 -15.10 -21.36 -5.52
N ILE A 139 -15.24 -20.06 -5.25
CA ILE A 139 -14.23 -19.26 -4.57
C ILE A 139 -14.37 -19.39 -3.06
N PHE A 140 -15.54 -19.05 -2.53
CA PHE A 140 -15.77 -19.02 -1.10
C PHE A 140 -15.75 -20.45 -0.52
N SER A 141 -16.48 -21.39 -1.12
CA SER A 141 -16.53 -22.77 -0.61
C SER A 141 -15.15 -23.43 -0.62
N SER A 142 -14.34 -23.19 -1.65
CA SER A 142 -12.97 -23.73 -1.69
C SER A 142 -12.09 -23.13 -0.61
N ALA A 143 -12.11 -21.80 -0.44
CA ALA A 143 -11.34 -21.13 0.60
C ALA A 143 -11.74 -21.60 2.00
N LEU A 144 -13.05 -21.67 2.29
CA LEU A 144 -13.54 -22.13 3.58
C LEU A 144 -13.16 -23.58 3.86
N ARG A 145 -13.27 -24.46 2.86
CA ARG A 145 -12.84 -25.86 2.98
C ARG A 145 -11.35 -25.94 3.30
N THR A 146 -10.51 -25.19 2.59
CA THR A 146 -9.07 -25.15 2.85
C THR A 146 -8.77 -24.68 4.27
N PHE A 147 -9.45 -23.62 4.75
CA PHE A 147 -9.24 -23.12 6.12
C PHE A 147 -9.65 -24.15 7.18
N ASP A 148 -10.79 -24.81 6.98
CA ASP A 148 -11.27 -25.86 7.87
C ASP A 148 -10.28 -27.04 7.91
N GLU A 149 -9.79 -27.50 6.76
CA GLU A 149 -8.79 -28.57 6.66
C GLU A 149 -7.48 -28.23 7.39
N TYR A 150 -6.93 -27.02 7.19
CA TYR A 150 -5.72 -26.60 7.89
C TYR A 150 -5.95 -26.38 9.38
N SER A 151 -7.13 -25.88 9.78
CA SER A 151 -7.47 -25.72 11.20
C SER A 151 -7.51 -27.05 11.95
N LYS A 152 -7.96 -28.13 11.30
CA LYS A 152 -7.98 -29.49 11.85
C LYS A 152 -6.60 -30.13 11.96
N GLN A 153 -5.68 -29.73 11.08
CA GLN A 153 -4.28 -30.22 11.09
C GLN A 153 -3.39 -29.45 12.08
N TRP A 154 -3.85 -28.30 12.57
CA TRP A 154 -3.11 -27.49 13.52
C TRP A 154 -2.86 -28.25 14.83
N LYS A 155 -1.60 -28.22 15.28
CA LYS A 155 -1.15 -28.81 16.55
C LYS A 155 -0.45 -27.73 17.37
N THR A 156 -0.90 -27.56 18.61
CA THR A 156 -0.43 -26.52 19.56
C THR A 156 1.04 -26.61 19.89
N ILE A 157 1.66 -27.79 19.73
CA ILE A 157 3.10 -27.99 19.95
C ILE A 157 3.99 -27.35 18.88
N THR A 158 3.43 -27.02 17.70
CA THR A 158 4.21 -26.53 16.55
C THR A 158 3.93 -25.05 16.26
N TYR A 159 2.70 -24.57 16.49
CA TYR A 159 2.29 -23.20 16.17
C TYR A 159 1.34 -22.64 17.24
N LEU A 160 1.49 -21.36 17.56
CA LEU A 160 0.67 -20.66 18.57
C LEU A 160 -0.83 -20.63 18.19
N ALA A 161 -1.13 -20.47 16.90
CA ALA A 161 -2.47 -20.46 16.34
C ALA A 161 -2.40 -20.85 14.84
N PRO A 162 -3.52 -21.24 14.22
CA PRO A 162 -3.59 -21.36 12.77
C PRO A 162 -3.60 -19.97 12.13
N TYR A 163 -2.60 -19.67 11.31
CA TYR A 163 -2.49 -18.42 10.57
C TYR A 163 -2.68 -18.65 9.07
N VAL A 164 -3.34 -17.71 8.40
CA VAL A 164 -3.50 -17.70 6.94
C VAL A 164 -3.15 -16.31 6.41
N THR A 165 -2.37 -16.28 5.34
CA THR A 165 -2.08 -15.06 4.59
C THR A 165 -2.81 -15.09 3.25
N LEU A 166 -3.69 -14.10 3.01
CA LEU A 166 -4.36 -13.92 1.72
C LEU A 166 -3.59 -12.95 0.84
N ILE A 167 -2.95 -13.45 -0.21
CA ILE A 167 -2.13 -12.66 -1.14
C ILE A 167 -2.87 -12.50 -2.46
N GLY A 168 -2.88 -11.28 -3.00
CA GLY A 168 -3.46 -10.98 -4.31
C GLY A 168 -3.32 -9.50 -4.63
N HIS A 169 -3.42 -9.16 -5.91
CA HIS A 169 -3.33 -7.77 -6.39
C HIS A 169 -4.40 -6.86 -5.77
N SER A 170 -4.23 -5.54 -5.92
CA SER A 170 -5.26 -4.58 -5.52
C SER A 170 -6.57 -4.91 -6.24
N MET A 171 -7.70 -4.72 -5.55
CA MET A 171 -9.05 -5.06 -6.07
C MET A 171 -9.30 -6.54 -6.43
N ALA A 172 -8.43 -7.48 -6.03
CA ALA A 172 -8.67 -8.92 -6.21
C ALA A 172 -9.86 -9.50 -5.39
N GLY A 173 -10.62 -8.67 -4.68
CA GLY A 173 -11.75 -9.11 -3.86
C GLY A 173 -11.37 -9.72 -2.50
N LYS A 174 -10.13 -9.53 -2.02
CA LYS A 174 -9.66 -10.07 -0.73
C LYS A 174 -10.56 -9.68 0.44
N THR A 175 -10.83 -8.38 0.60
CA THR A 175 -11.74 -7.88 1.65
C THR A 175 -13.16 -8.39 1.45
N ARG A 176 -13.60 -8.44 0.20
CA ARG A 176 -14.94 -8.92 -0.13
C ARG A 176 -15.14 -10.40 0.22
N LEU A 177 -14.10 -11.23 0.09
CA LEU A 177 -14.08 -12.61 0.56
C LEU A 177 -14.24 -12.69 2.09
N LEU A 178 -13.55 -11.81 2.84
CA LEU A 178 -13.68 -11.76 4.31
C LEU A 178 -15.09 -11.33 4.75
N MET A 179 -15.72 -10.40 4.03
CA MET A 179 -17.11 -10.02 4.27
C MET A 179 -18.09 -11.14 3.96
N GLU A 180 -17.83 -11.93 2.90
CA GLU A 180 -18.66 -13.12 2.65
C GLU A 180 -18.45 -14.17 3.76
N MET A 181 -17.23 -14.34 4.26
CA MET A 181 -16.93 -15.22 5.39
C MET A 181 -17.63 -14.83 6.69
N SER A 182 -17.82 -13.53 6.96
CA SER A 182 -18.50 -13.08 8.19
C SER A 182 -19.97 -13.52 8.27
N GLN A 183 -20.57 -13.91 7.16
CA GLN A 183 -21.92 -14.48 7.13
C GLN A 183 -21.97 -15.94 7.64
N HIS A 184 -20.82 -16.62 7.74
CA HIS A 184 -20.74 -18.06 8.04
C HIS A 184 -19.93 -18.40 9.28
N ILE A 185 -18.99 -17.54 9.64
CA ILE A 185 -18.12 -17.65 10.81
C ILE A 185 -17.98 -16.28 11.46
N CYS A 186 -17.59 -16.26 12.74
CA CYS A 186 -17.25 -15.01 13.41
C CYS A 186 -15.97 -14.44 12.78
N VAL A 187 -16.08 -13.29 12.14
CA VAL A 187 -14.95 -12.55 11.57
C VAL A 187 -14.85 -11.21 12.27
N ILE A 188 -13.64 -10.86 12.69
CA ILE A 188 -13.29 -9.52 13.15
C ILE A 188 -12.34 -8.95 12.12
N PHE A 189 -12.80 -7.94 11.38
CA PHE A 189 -12.01 -7.30 10.35
C PHE A 189 -11.40 -6.01 10.89
N ILE A 190 -10.09 -5.85 10.72
CA ILE A 190 -9.35 -4.65 11.14
C ILE A 190 -8.50 -4.19 9.94
N CYS A 191 -8.84 -3.05 9.35
CA CYS A 191 -8.09 -2.43 8.27
C CYS A 191 -7.04 -1.47 8.85
N LEU A 192 -5.76 -1.82 8.66
CA LEU A 192 -4.61 -1.04 9.13
C LEU A 192 -4.14 0.01 8.11
N GLY A 193 -4.92 0.29 7.06
CA GLY A 193 -4.56 1.24 5.99
C GLY A 193 -4.30 2.66 6.54
N PRO A 194 -3.51 3.51 5.89
CA PRO A 194 -3.03 4.80 6.44
C PRO A 194 -4.11 5.72 7.02
N SER A 195 -3.76 6.56 8.00
CA SER A 195 -4.72 7.47 8.66
C SER A 195 -5.30 8.56 7.75
N ASP A 196 -4.60 8.89 6.67
CA ASP A 196 -4.97 9.86 5.63
C ASP A 196 -5.60 9.21 4.38
N SER A 197 -5.80 7.89 4.40
CA SER A 197 -6.42 7.15 3.29
C SER A 197 -7.94 7.25 3.34
N ASN A 198 -8.52 7.84 2.29
CA ASN A 198 -9.97 7.76 2.00
C ASN A 198 -10.36 6.52 1.18
N GLY A 199 -9.43 5.59 0.96
CA GLY A 199 -9.66 4.38 0.17
C GLY A 199 -10.53 3.34 0.86
N TYR A 200 -11.00 2.37 0.07
CA TYR A 200 -11.78 1.23 0.57
C TYR A 200 -10.92 -0.04 0.73
N PRO A 201 -11.11 -0.83 1.82
CA PRO A 201 -12.03 -0.57 2.92
C PRO A 201 -11.50 0.53 3.86
N PRO A 202 -12.39 1.29 4.53
CA PRO A 202 -11.98 2.35 5.42
C PRO A 202 -11.07 1.83 6.54
N ARG A 203 -10.11 2.66 6.98
CA ARG A 203 -9.26 2.35 8.14
C ARG A 203 -10.13 2.12 9.37
N SER A 204 -9.86 1.05 10.11
CA SER A 204 -10.61 0.75 11.33
C SER A 204 -10.15 1.64 12.49
N ALA A 205 -11.07 2.04 13.38
CA ALA A 205 -10.73 2.80 14.59
C ALA A 205 -9.72 2.07 15.50
N LEU A 206 -9.74 0.73 15.51
CA LEU A 206 -8.76 -0.09 16.25
C LEU A 206 -7.33 -0.04 15.66
N ALA A 207 -7.16 0.42 14.42
CA ALA A 207 -5.86 0.48 13.77
C ALA A 207 -4.89 1.42 14.49
N ASP A 208 -5.39 2.52 15.05
CA ASP A 208 -4.55 3.50 15.77
C ASP A 208 -4.00 2.92 17.07
N TYR A 209 -4.80 2.09 17.75
CA TYR A 209 -4.36 1.36 18.94
C TYR A 209 -3.34 0.28 18.59
N MET A 210 -3.49 -0.39 17.43
CA MET A 210 -2.56 -1.44 17.02
C MET A 210 -1.22 -0.87 16.49
N LEU A 211 -1.23 0.29 15.84
CA LEU A 211 -0.08 0.89 15.17
C LEU A 211 0.64 1.97 15.99
N ALA A 212 0.33 2.13 17.28
CA ALA A 212 0.87 3.20 18.11
C ALA A 212 2.43 3.20 18.11
N PRO A 213 3.08 4.32 17.77
CA PRO A 213 4.51 4.36 17.42
C PRO A 213 5.49 4.30 18.62
N ASN A 214 5.00 4.36 19.86
CA ASN A 214 5.85 4.61 21.02
C ASN A 214 5.63 3.58 22.14
N LEU A 215 6.19 2.37 22.03
CA LEU A 215 6.10 1.40 23.14
C LEU A 215 7.44 0.81 23.55
N ILE A 216 7.75 1.10 24.81
CA ILE A 216 8.89 0.60 25.58
C ILE A 216 8.70 -0.89 25.96
N ASN A 217 7.54 -1.50 25.63
CA ASN A 217 7.24 -2.92 25.85
C ASN A 217 6.32 -3.48 24.74
N SER A 218 6.89 -4.19 23.78
CA SER A 218 6.19 -4.77 22.62
C SER A 218 5.17 -5.84 22.99
N ASP A 219 5.46 -6.65 24.00
CA ASP A 219 4.64 -7.83 24.34
C ASP A 219 3.29 -7.45 24.92
N THR A 220 3.26 -6.43 25.78
CA THR A 220 2.01 -5.92 26.37
C THR A 220 1.18 -5.16 25.34
N HIS A 221 1.84 -4.48 24.40
CA HIS A 221 1.18 -3.65 23.39
C HIS A 221 0.20 -4.42 22.53
N TYR A 222 0.60 -5.56 21.96
CA TYR A 222 -0.26 -6.35 21.09
C TYR A 222 -1.15 -7.31 21.87
N THR A 223 -0.69 -7.77 23.04
CA THR A 223 -1.48 -8.70 23.87
C THR A 223 -2.75 -8.04 24.40
N ILE A 224 -2.70 -6.77 24.81
CA ILE A 224 -3.88 -6.09 25.37
C ILE A 224 -5.02 -5.94 24.34
N PRO A 225 -4.82 -5.37 23.13
CA PRO A 225 -5.86 -5.26 22.11
C PRO A 225 -6.42 -6.61 21.71
N VAL A 226 -5.55 -7.61 21.49
CA VAL A 226 -5.98 -8.96 21.11
C VAL A 226 -6.82 -9.61 22.22
N ALA A 227 -6.38 -9.52 23.48
CA ALA A 227 -7.14 -10.02 24.62
C ALA A 227 -8.48 -9.28 24.80
N ALA A 228 -8.51 -7.97 24.57
CA ALA A 228 -9.73 -7.17 24.62
C ALA A 228 -10.73 -7.59 23.53
N ILE A 229 -10.25 -7.82 22.31
CA ILE A 229 -11.05 -8.34 21.19
C ILE A 229 -11.65 -9.70 21.56
N PHE A 230 -10.83 -10.66 22.01
CA PHE A 230 -11.33 -11.97 22.42
C PHE A 230 -12.34 -11.88 23.56
N ARG A 231 -12.09 -11.02 24.56
CA ARG A 231 -13.01 -10.79 25.67
C ARG A 231 -14.35 -10.23 25.19
N ALA A 232 -14.33 -9.30 24.22
CA ALA A 232 -15.55 -8.74 23.65
C ALA A 232 -16.38 -9.82 22.93
N VAL A 233 -15.73 -10.65 22.10
CA VAL A 233 -16.35 -11.77 21.40
C VAL A 233 -16.97 -12.76 22.39
N VAL A 234 -16.19 -13.25 23.36
CA VAL A 234 -16.67 -14.22 24.35
C VAL A 234 -17.84 -13.66 25.15
N LYS A 235 -17.73 -12.40 25.60
CA LYS A 235 -18.80 -11.73 26.35
C LYS A 235 -20.08 -11.58 25.52
N PHE A 236 -19.96 -11.31 24.22
CA PHE A 236 -21.11 -11.20 23.32
C PHE A 236 -21.79 -12.55 23.14
N PHE A 237 -21.06 -13.56 22.67
CA PHE A 237 -21.64 -14.88 22.37
C PHE A 237 -22.15 -15.62 23.61
N ASN A 238 -21.60 -15.36 24.80
CA ASN A 238 -22.10 -15.94 26.06
C ASN A 238 -23.42 -15.31 26.55
N ARG A 239 -23.80 -14.12 26.05
CA ARG A 239 -25.06 -13.46 26.41
C ARG A 239 -26.24 -13.89 25.54
N GLN A 240 -25.97 -14.45 24.37
CA GLN A 240 -27.00 -14.88 23.44
C GLN A 240 -27.76 -16.10 23.96
N ASP A 241 -29.03 -16.21 23.58
CA ASP A 241 -29.85 -17.35 23.93
C ASP A 241 -29.30 -18.62 23.23
N GLY A 242 -29.06 -19.66 24.01
CA GLY A 242 -28.59 -20.95 23.52
C GLY A 242 -29.57 -21.66 22.57
N ARG A 243 -30.83 -21.18 22.49
CA ARG A 243 -31.85 -21.66 21.54
C ARG A 243 -31.72 -21.07 20.14
N MET A 244 -31.00 -19.96 19.99
CA MET A 244 -30.79 -19.34 18.68
C MET A 244 -29.93 -20.24 17.80
N ASN A 245 -30.26 -20.32 16.52
CA ASN A 245 -29.41 -21.02 15.56
C ASN A 245 -28.14 -20.21 15.26
N LYS A 246 -27.18 -20.87 14.59
CA LYS A 246 -25.86 -20.28 14.33
C LYS A 246 -25.97 -19.02 13.46
N GLU A 247 -26.85 -19.05 12.47
CA GLU A 247 -27.06 -17.99 11.50
C GLU A 247 -27.63 -16.72 12.17
N GLU A 248 -28.62 -16.87 13.06
CA GLU A 248 -29.18 -15.78 13.86
C GLU A 248 -28.14 -15.17 14.78
N ARG A 249 -27.35 -16.00 15.46
CA ARG A 249 -26.29 -15.53 16.36
C ARG A 249 -25.21 -14.75 15.64
N LEU A 250 -24.81 -15.20 14.45
CA LEU A 250 -23.84 -14.51 13.61
C LEU A 250 -24.41 -13.21 13.03
N LYS A 251 -25.70 -13.21 12.66
CA LYS A 251 -26.37 -11.99 12.19
C LYS A 251 -26.35 -10.91 13.28
N GLU A 252 -26.77 -11.24 14.49
CA GLU A 252 -26.70 -10.29 15.62
C GLU A 252 -25.28 -9.81 15.90
N TRP A 253 -24.28 -10.69 15.77
CA TRP A 253 -22.88 -10.31 15.91
C TRP A 253 -22.47 -9.27 14.85
N ASN A 254 -22.81 -9.52 13.58
CA ASN A 254 -22.50 -8.62 12.47
C ASN A 254 -23.19 -7.26 12.66
N ASP A 255 -24.46 -7.26 13.07
CA ASP A 255 -25.21 -6.04 13.36
C ASP A 255 -24.58 -5.26 14.54
N TYR A 256 -24.11 -5.97 15.58
CA TYR A 256 -23.45 -5.36 16.74
C TYR A 256 -22.13 -4.67 16.39
N ILE A 257 -21.31 -5.28 15.52
CA ILE A 257 -20.02 -4.70 15.12
C ILE A 257 -20.17 -3.59 14.09
N GLU A 258 -21.17 -3.64 13.20
CA GLU A 258 -21.44 -2.58 12.21
C GLU A 258 -21.88 -1.27 12.89
N VAL A 259 -22.61 -1.35 14.01
CA VAL A 259 -22.99 -0.17 14.81
C VAL A 259 -21.82 0.38 15.65
N ALA A 260 -20.80 -0.45 15.93
CA ALA A 260 -19.66 -0.12 16.78
C ALA A 260 -18.39 0.29 16.00
N SER A 261 -18.41 0.23 14.66
CA SER A 261 -17.31 0.61 13.77
C SER A 261 -17.55 1.94 13.08
#